data_AF-A0A1E1KIT4-F1
#
_entry.id   AF-A0A1E1KIT4-F1
#
_cell.length_a   1.000
_cell.length_b   1.000
_cell.length_c   1.000
_cell.angle_alpha   90.00
_cell.angle_beta   90.00
_cell.angle_gamma   90.00
#
_symmetry.space_group_name_H-M   'P 1'
#
loop_
_entity.id
_entity.type
_entity.pdbx_description
1 polymer ?
#
loop_
_entity_poly.entity_id
_entity_poly.type
_entity_poly.pdbx_seq_one_letter_code
_entity_poly.pdbx_strand_id
1 'polypeptide(L)'
;MSKPFTFGVELEMMVALVRDEVEGQRKPNPSETRIVVFPSTNEPEDLSNNTRKSKQQFPALFYANRVHAEFRRIIDEAGFPVASSGSDISAWAVVSDTSLRHPAVRDPDIDLEGYDWIGIEVKTPALPFTPESLQAVRDVCSLIKTHFKALTNATTGFMFTSGMAISGSTSMTLLRSWRSSISSRLSSLHFTHTIVGVIPMAGAFAVLVTSVLNSSKCMLRYKLADIVHTTFNGKNGNYNFNGIKDVGLKAERPTIEFRQHDGTMDSERIVQWVQLLVGTLKYIENEDYSAYVRFLSTIADQEKWEKTGDGKDGEREAEKGPTLADDEFPIIDLLHYIGLSEQAAYFNDKVYKHDIPPQKRCVQTRYTSGVDWKYERGPAGANRESDEYKRADKLRHIYEDMRVARLASRIGDGKWNFDEDAPLWPAHLKNLEFVEESEGEM
;
A
#
# COMPACT_ATOMS: atom_id res chain seq x y z
N MET A 1 19.69 -24.69 0.50
CA MET A 1 19.61 -23.50 -0.36
C MET A 1 18.37 -22.71 0.07
N SER A 2 18.48 -21.41 0.34
CA SER A 2 17.30 -20.57 0.59
C SER A 2 16.45 -20.52 -0.68
N LYS A 3 15.12 -20.53 -0.53
CA LYS A 3 14.21 -20.38 -1.68
C LYS A 3 14.39 -18.97 -2.25
N PRO A 4 14.40 -18.80 -3.59
CA PRO A 4 14.51 -17.48 -4.19
C PRO A 4 13.30 -16.61 -3.81
N PHE A 5 13.51 -15.30 -3.73
CA PHE A 5 12.42 -14.33 -3.62
C PHE A 5 11.45 -14.53 -4.77
N THR A 6 10.16 -14.41 -4.47
CA THR A 6 9.11 -14.36 -5.49
C THR A 6 8.41 -13.03 -5.43
N PHE A 7 7.91 -12.55 -6.56
CA PHE A 7 7.17 -11.32 -6.64
C PHE A 7 5.94 -11.44 -7.55
N GLY A 8 4.97 -10.59 -7.29
CA GLY A 8 3.80 -10.35 -8.09
C GLY A 8 3.64 -8.86 -8.32
N VAL A 9 3.07 -8.49 -9.46
CA VAL A 9 2.74 -7.11 -9.83
C VAL A 9 1.27 -7.04 -10.19
N GLU A 10 0.59 -6.01 -9.70
CA GLU A 10 -0.77 -5.67 -10.08
C GLU A 10 -0.77 -4.34 -10.82
N LEU A 11 -1.21 -4.37 -12.08
CA LEU A 11 -1.29 -3.24 -12.99
C LEU A 11 -2.74 -2.79 -13.08
N GLU A 12 -3.06 -1.66 -12.46
CA GLU A 12 -4.37 -1.03 -12.60
C GLU A 12 -4.37 -0.01 -13.74
N MET A 13 -5.38 -0.07 -14.61
CA MET A 13 -5.48 0.81 -15.76
C MET A 13 -6.92 1.04 -16.19
N MET A 14 -7.18 2.18 -16.82
CA MET A 14 -8.43 2.42 -17.54
C MET A 14 -8.25 2.03 -18.99
N VAL A 15 -9.16 1.23 -19.53
CA VAL A 15 -9.16 0.78 -20.93
C VAL A 15 -10.31 1.46 -21.68
N ALA A 16 -10.00 2.04 -22.82
CA ALA A 16 -11.00 2.66 -23.67
C ALA A 16 -11.85 1.61 -24.39
N LEU A 17 -13.14 1.88 -24.49
CA LEU A 17 -14.07 1.10 -25.29
C LEU A 17 -15.06 2.03 -26.02
N VAL A 18 -15.49 1.57 -27.18
CA VAL A 18 -16.55 2.16 -27.99
C VAL A 18 -17.72 1.20 -27.92
N ARG A 19 -18.86 1.67 -27.40
CA ARG A 19 -20.07 0.86 -27.30
C ARG A 19 -20.70 0.68 -28.68
N ASP A 20 -21.27 -0.49 -28.93
CA ASP A 20 -21.99 -0.84 -30.16
C ASP A 20 -23.30 -0.03 -30.28
N GLU A 21 -23.23 1.28 -30.50
CA GLU A 21 -24.36 2.12 -30.91
C GLU A 21 -23.92 3.17 -31.93
N VAL A 22 -23.64 2.70 -33.14
CA VAL A 22 -24.20 3.14 -34.43
C VAL A 22 -23.31 2.55 -35.51
N GLU A 23 -23.84 1.62 -36.29
CA GLU A 23 -23.26 1.18 -37.55
C GLU A 23 -22.96 2.43 -38.41
N GLY A 24 -21.69 2.85 -38.47
CA GLY A 24 -21.27 4.08 -39.15
C GLY A 24 -20.63 5.18 -38.27
N GLN A 25 -20.59 5.05 -36.93
CA GLN A 25 -19.70 5.91 -36.13
C GLN A 25 -18.24 5.53 -36.42
N ARG A 26 -17.51 6.45 -37.07
CA ARG A 26 -16.04 6.36 -37.17
C ARG A 26 -15.48 6.21 -35.75
N LYS A 27 -14.43 5.39 -35.59
CA LYS A 27 -13.59 5.42 -34.38
C LYS A 27 -13.43 6.89 -33.95
N PRO A 28 -13.64 7.24 -32.66
CA PRO A 28 -13.62 8.64 -32.21
C PRO A 28 -12.38 9.36 -32.70
N ASN A 29 -11.27 8.63 -32.71
CA ASN A 29 -10.05 9.01 -33.38
C ASN A 29 -9.72 8.06 -34.56
N PRO A 30 -9.71 8.54 -35.81
CA PRO A 30 -9.40 7.70 -36.97
C PRO A 30 -7.95 7.21 -37.02
N SER A 31 -7.01 7.82 -36.27
CA SER A 31 -5.63 7.33 -36.15
C SER A 31 -5.45 6.28 -35.05
N GLU A 32 -6.50 5.96 -34.28
CA GLU A 32 -6.42 4.94 -33.23
C GLU A 32 -6.39 3.52 -33.83
N THR A 33 -5.22 2.89 -33.79
CA THR A 33 -5.00 1.54 -34.32
C THR A 33 -5.28 0.44 -33.29
N ARG A 34 -5.35 0.80 -32.00
CA ARG A 34 -5.55 -0.15 -30.90
C ARG A 34 -7.01 -0.63 -30.83
N ILE A 35 -7.20 -1.71 -30.07
CA ILE A 35 -8.50 -2.32 -29.81
C ILE A 35 -9.26 -1.41 -28.85
N VAL A 36 -10.38 -0.90 -29.37
CA VAL A 36 -11.37 -0.11 -28.62
C VAL A 36 -12.78 -0.64 -28.86
N VAL A 37 -12.96 -1.61 -29.76
CA VAL A 37 -14.23 -2.31 -30.00
C VAL A 37 -13.99 -3.77 -29.67
N PHE A 38 -14.76 -4.31 -28.73
CA PHE A 38 -14.53 -5.64 -28.18
C PHE A 38 -15.61 -6.62 -28.66
N PRO A 39 -15.22 -7.78 -29.24
CA PRO A 39 -16.17 -8.77 -29.73
C PRO A 39 -17.08 -9.30 -28.63
N SER A 40 -18.34 -9.59 -28.98
CA SER A 40 -19.25 -10.35 -28.11
C SER A 40 -18.66 -11.71 -27.75
N THR A 41 -18.86 -12.13 -26.51
CA THR A 41 -18.56 -13.50 -26.10
C THR A 41 -19.86 -14.31 -25.98
N ASN A 42 -19.73 -15.63 -26.02
CA ASN A 42 -20.85 -16.54 -25.75
C ASN A 42 -20.95 -16.90 -24.25
N GLU A 43 -20.17 -16.25 -23.40
CA GLU A 43 -20.16 -16.52 -21.97
C GLU A 43 -21.50 -16.13 -21.34
N PRO A 44 -22.11 -16.98 -20.50
CA PRO A 44 -23.38 -16.66 -19.82
C PRO A 44 -23.31 -15.36 -19.02
N GLU A 45 -22.13 -15.01 -18.53
CA GLU A 45 -21.86 -13.80 -17.76
C GLU A 45 -21.70 -12.56 -18.64
N ASP A 46 -21.60 -12.67 -19.98
CA ASP A 46 -21.58 -11.53 -20.89
C ASP A 46 -22.98 -10.90 -21.04
N LEU A 47 -23.33 -10.07 -20.06
CA LEU A 47 -24.59 -9.34 -20.01
C LEU A 47 -24.70 -8.25 -21.09
N SER A 48 -23.60 -7.87 -21.76
CA SER A 48 -23.64 -6.86 -22.82
C SER A 48 -24.39 -7.34 -24.09
N ASN A 49 -24.61 -8.65 -24.24
CA ASN A 49 -25.44 -9.20 -25.29
C ASN A 49 -26.92 -8.81 -25.15
N ASN A 50 -27.37 -8.47 -23.94
CA ASN A 50 -28.72 -7.97 -23.68
C ASN A 50 -28.90 -6.50 -24.09
N THR A 51 -27.82 -5.71 -24.06
CA THR A 51 -27.74 -4.33 -24.57
C THR A 51 -28.16 -4.26 -26.03
N ARG A 52 -27.58 -5.13 -26.87
CA ARG A 52 -27.82 -5.19 -28.32
C ARG A 52 -29.27 -5.53 -28.67
N LYS A 53 -29.96 -6.29 -27.81
CA LYS A 53 -31.35 -6.71 -28.01
C LYS A 53 -32.38 -5.68 -27.54
N SER A 54 -32.03 -4.80 -26.60
CA SER A 54 -32.98 -3.92 -25.92
C SER A 54 -32.96 -2.46 -26.39
N LYS A 55 -32.03 -2.05 -27.26
CA LYS A 55 -31.81 -0.64 -27.67
C LYS A 55 -31.62 0.33 -26.49
N GLN A 56 -31.25 -0.19 -25.32
CA GLN A 56 -31.04 0.59 -24.10
C GLN A 56 -29.53 0.67 -23.83
N GLN A 57 -29.01 1.88 -23.61
CA GLN A 57 -27.61 2.07 -23.24
C GLN A 57 -27.36 1.54 -21.82
N PHE A 58 -26.56 0.48 -21.71
CA PHE A 58 -26.07 -0.02 -20.43
C PHE A 58 -24.71 0.61 -20.07
N PRO A 59 -24.38 0.79 -18.78
CA PRO A 59 -23.07 1.26 -18.33
C PRO A 59 -21.89 0.46 -18.90
N ALA A 60 -20.73 1.11 -19.05
CA ALA A 60 -19.49 0.49 -19.56
C ALA A 60 -19.10 -0.82 -18.84
N LEU A 61 -19.41 -0.93 -17.54
CA LEU A 61 -19.15 -2.13 -16.73
C LEU A 61 -19.75 -3.42 -17.33
N PHE A 62 -20.86 -3.33 -18.06
CA PHE A 62 -21.48 -4.51 -18.70
C PHE A 62 -20.60 -5.12 -19.80
N TYR A 63 -19.62 -4.38 -20.32
CA TYR A 63 -18.67 -4.84 -21.33
C TYR A 63 -17.42 -5.49 -20.74
N ALA A 64 -17.28 -5.55 -19.40
CA ALA A 64 -16.11 -6.08 -18.70
C ALA A 64 -15.66 -7.45 -19.22
N ASN A 65 -16.60 -8.37 -19.41
CA ASN A 65 -16.28 -9.73 -19.82
C ASN A 65 -15.70 -9.82 -21.24
N ARG A 66 -16.13 -8.94 -22.16
CA ARG A 66 -15.53 -8.85 -23.50
C ARG A 66 -14.12 -8.30 -23.46
N VAL A 67 -13.90 -7.27 -22.65
CA VAL A 67 -12.58 -6.67 -22.44
C VAL A 67 -11.64 -7.70 -21.81
N HIS A 68 -12.09 -8.39 -20.76
CA HIS A 68 -11.33 -9.46 -20.12
C HIS A 68 -10.97 -10.57 -21.11
N ALA A 69 -11.94 -11.06 -21.88
CA ALA A 69 -11.70 -12.13 -22.85
C ALA A 69 -10.63 -11.75 -23.88
N GLU A 70 -10.64 -10.50 -24.35
CA GLU A 70 -9.67 -10.03 -25.33
C GLU A 70 -8.26 -9.84 -24.73
N PHE A 71 -8.16 -9.34 -23.49
CA PHE A 71 -6.90 -9.33 -22.76
C PHE A 71 -6.34 -10.74 -22.57
N ARG A 72 -7.18 -11.68 -22.12
CA ARG A 72 -6.80 -13.08 -21.92
C ARG A 72 -6.33 -13.71 -23.22
N ARG A 73 -7.06 -13.52 -24.33
CA ARG A 73 -6.69 -14.01 -25.65
C ARG A 73 -5.31 -13.50 -26.08
N ILE A 74 -5.07 -12.20 -25.96
CA ILE A 74 -3.81 -11.58 -26.39
C ILE A 74 -2.62 -12.05 -25.53
N ILE A 75 -2.80 -12.15 -24.20
CA ILE A 75 -1.76 -12.63 -23.29
C ILE A 75 -1.44 -14.11 -23.56
N ASP A 76 -2.46 -14.94 -23.78
CA ASP A 76 -2.32 -16.37 -24.11
C ASP A 76 -1.64 -16.60 -25.47
N GLU A 77 -2.05 -15.85 -26.51
CA GLU A 77 -1.42 -15.90 -27.84
C GLU A 77 0.04 -15.45 -27.84
N ALA A 78 0.42 -14.57 -26.92
CA ALA A 78 1.82 -14.19 -26.69
C ALA A 78 2.63 -15.26 -25.93
N GLY A 79 2.00 -16.37 -25.52
CA GLY A 79 2.65 -17.51 -24.86
C GLY A 79 2.72 -17.39 -23.33
N PHE A 80 1.99 -16.45 -22.73
CA PHE A 80 1.93 -16.31 -21.27
C PHE A 80 0.71 -17.08 -20.72
N PRO A 81 0.87 -17.89 -19.66
CA PRO A 81 -0.24 -18.64 -19.09
C PRO A 81 -1.27 -17.68 -18.50
N VAL A 82 -2.55 -17.90 -18.79
CA VAL A 82 -3.64 -17.05 -18.33
C VAL A 82 -4.52 -17.79 -17.32
N ALA A 83 -4.81 -17.14 -16.21
CA ALA A 83 -5.66 -17.65 -15.15
C ALA A 83 -7.14 -17.59 -15.52
N SER A 84 -7.88 -18.66 -15.18
CA SER A 84 -9.34 -18.69 -15.30
C SER A 84 -10.04 -17.85 -14.22
N SER A 85 -9.35 -17.50 -13.14
CA SER A 85 -9.90 -16.75 -12.01
C SER A 85 -8.89 -15.75 -11.42
N GLY A 86 -9.37 -14.68 -10.80
CA GLY A 86 -8.51 -13.69 -10.12
C GLY A 86 -7.75 -14.21 -8.90
N SER A 87 -8.10 -15.38 -8.38
CA SER A 87 -7.44 -16.01 -7.23
C SER A 87 -6.29 -16.95 -7.59
N ASP A 88 -6.13 -17.28 -8.87
CA ASP A 88 -5.06 -18.16 -9.32
C ASP A 88 -3.74 -17.37 -9.46
N ILE A 89 -2.81 -17.67 -8.56
CA ILE A 89 -1.49 -17.02 -8.48
C ILE A 89 -0.44 -17.66 -9.39
N SER A 90 -0.80 -18.71 -10.14
CA SER A 90 0.14 -19.46 -11.00
C SER A 90 0.17 -18.96 -12.44
N ALA A 91 -0.80 -18.13 -12.83
CA ALA A 91 -0.94 -17.58 -14.17
C ALA A 91 -1.33 -16.09 -14.13
N TRP A 92 -1.27 -15.41 -15.28
CA TRP A 92 -1.66 -14.01 -15.40
C TRP A 92 -3.17 -13.87 -15.27
N ALA A 93 -3.64 -13.05 -14.32
CA ALA A 93 -5.05 -12.84 -14.09
C ALA A 93 -5.50 -11.47 -14.61
N VAL A 94 -6.69 -11.43 -15.19
CA VAL A 94 -7.35 -10.20 -15.66
C VAL A 94 -8.68 -10.08 -14.95
N VAL A 95 -8.83 -9.02 -14.16
CA VAL A 95 -10.01 -8.76 -13.32
C VAL A 95 -10.51 -7.32 -13.51
N SER A 96 -11.76 -7.08 -13.13
CA SER A 96 -12.31 -5.71 -13.11
C SER A 96 -11.88 -5.01 -11.84
N ASP A 97 -11.54 -3.74 -11.97
CA ASP A 97 -11.38 -2.85 -10.84
C ASP A 97 -12.42 -1.73 -10.89
N THR A 98 -13.41 -1.85 -10.01
CA THR A 98 -14.51 -0.88 -9.89
C THR A 98 -14.16 0.31 -8.99
N SER A 99 -13.00 0.28 -8.33
CA SER A 99 -12.50 1.39 -7.51
C SER A 99 -11.88 2.50 -8.37
N LEU A 100 -11.41 2.15 -9.58
CA LEU A 100 -10.86 3.10 -10.54
C LEU A 100 -11.92 4.09 -11.01
N ARG A 101 -11.53 5.36 -11.01
CA ARG A 101 -12.39 6.45 -11.48
C ARG A 101 -12.00 6.85 -12.88
N HIS A 102 -12.99 7.36 -13.60
CA HIS A 102 -12.79 7.93 -14.92
C HIS A 102 -11.63 8.94 -14.89
N PRO A 103 -10.72 8.91 -15.88
CA PRO A 103 -9.65 9.89 -15.98
C PRO A 103 -10.21 11.31 -15.88
N ALA A 104 -9.58 12.14 -15.05
CA ALA A 104 -9.93 13.55 -14.96
C ALA A 104 -9.55 14.24 -16.27
N VAL A 105 -10.42 15.12 -16.77
CA VAL A 105 -10.29 15.89 -18.03
C VAL A 105 -9.09 16.88 -18.02
N ARG A 106 -8.18 16.78 -17.05
CA ARG A 106 -7.14 17.79 -16.81
C ARG A 106 -5.87 17.61 -17.63
N ASP A 107 -5.69 16.47 -18.28
CA ASP A 107 -4.56 16.27 -19.19
C ASP A 107 -5.01 16.60 -20.63
N PRO A 108 -4.55 17.74 -21.19
CA PRO A 108 -4.96 18.17 -22.54
C PRO A 108 -4.42 17.24 -23.64
N ASP A 109 -3.43 16.41 -23.34
CA ASP A 109 -2.83 15.49 -24.32
C ASP A 109 -3.53 14.12 -24.34
N ILE A 110 -4.43 13.84 -23.40
CA ILE A 110 -5.20 12.60 -23.37
C ILE A 110 -6.49 12.76 -24.19
N ASP A 111 -6.52 12.06 -25.33
CA ASP A 111 -7.70 11.88 -26.16
C ASP A 111 -8.75 11.00 -25.44
N LEU A 112 -9.65 11.67 -24.72
CA LEU A 112 -10.79 11.08 -24.01
C LEU A 112 -12.09 11.11 -24.84
N GLU A 113 -12.13 11.86 -25.93
CA GLU A 113 -13.37 12.15 -26.65
C GLU A 113 -13.92 10.91 -27.36
N GLY A 114 -15.21 10.65 -27.18
CA GLY A 114 -15.93 9.53 -27.82
C GLY A 114 -15.57 8.13 -27.31
N TYR A 115 -14.76 8.01 -26.26
CA TYR A 115 -14.50 6.74 -25.59
C TYR A 115 -15.25 6.64 -24.26
N ASP A 116 -15.77 5.46 -23.99
CA ASP A 116 -16.06 5.01 -22.65
C ASP A 116 -14.83 4.36 -22.03
N TRP A 117 -14.78 4.33 -20.69
CA TRP A 117 -13.62 3.81 -19.98
C TRP A 117 -14.05 2.80 -18.94
N ILE A 118 -13.32 1.68 -18.88
CA ILE A 118 -13.50 0.63 -17.88
C ILE A 118 -12.21 0.39 -17.12
N GLY A 119 -12.32 0.21 -15.80
CA GLY A 119 -11.20 -0.14 -14.94
C GLY A 119 -10.86 -1.62 -15.03
N ILE A 120 -9.60 -1.92 -15.36
CA ILE A 120 -9.05 -3.26 -15.50
C ILE A 120 -7.81 -3.37 -14.62
N GLU A 121 -7.66 -4.51 -13.97
CA GLU A 121 -6.47 -4.88 -13.24
C GLU A 121 -5.87 -6.16 -13.85
N VAL A 122 -4.58 -6.12 -14.16
CA VAL A 122 -3.80 -7.28 -14.62
C VAL A 122 -2.80 -7.67 -13.53
N LYS A 123 -2.93 -8.87 -13.01
CA LYS A 123 -2.06 -9.42 -11.97
C LYS A 123 -1.10 -10.44 -12.56
N THR A 124 0.19 -10.32 -12.28
CA THR A 124 1.16 -11.35 -12.65
C THR A 124 0.98 -12.61 -11.79
N PRO A 125 1.46 -13.78 -12.24
CA PRO A 125 1.69 -14.89 -11.33
C PRO A 125 2.74 -14.53 -10.26
N ALA A 126 2.88 -15.40 -9.25
CA ALA A 126 3.96 -15.33 -8.27
C ALA A 126 5.30 -15.75 -8.91
N LEU A 127 5.92 -14.82 -9.63
CA LEU A 127 7.14 -15.01 -10.41
C LEU A 127 8.38 -15.13 -9.52
N PRO A 128 9.36 -16.00 -9.84
CA PRO A 128 10.67 -15.95 -9.19
C PRO A 128 11.41 -14.65 -9.57
N PHE A 129 12.17 -14.06 -8.65
CA PHE A 129 12.95 -12.86 -8.94
C PHE A 129 14.17 -13.19 -9.82
N THR A 130 13.96 -13.24 -11.14
CA THR A 130 14.98 -13.51 -12.17
C THR A 130 14.85 -12.53 -13.33
N PRO A 131 15.91 -12.33 -14.15
CA PRO A 131 15.84 -11.49 -15.35
C PRO A 131 14.71 -11.86 -16.30
N GLU A 132 14.43 -13.15 -16.48
CA GLU A 132 13.38 -13.66 -17.37
C GLU A 132 11.98 -13.26 -16.86
N SER A 133 11.79 -13.29 -15.54
CA SER A 133 10.53 -12.87 -14.93
C SER A 133 10.31 -11.36 -15.02
N LEU A 134 11.38 -10.58 -14.86
CA LEU A 134 11.33 -9.12 -15.10
C LEU A 134 11.05 -8.82 -16.58
N GLN A 135 11.63 -9.61 -17.50
CA GLN A 135 11.35 -9.48 -18.92
C GLN A 135 9.90 -9.81 -19.26
N ALA A 136 9.32 -10.85 -18.66
CA ALA A 136 7.90 -11.18 -18.84
C ALA A 136 6.98 -10.01 -18.44
N VAL A 137 7.32 -9.27 -17.37
CA VAL A 137 6.60 -8.04 -17.00
C VAL A 137 6.72 -6.96 -18.08
N ARG A 138 7.92 -6.75 -18.64
CA ARG A 138 8.12 -5.80 -19.74
C ARG A 138 7.33 -6.19 -20.99
N ASP A 139 7.34 -7.47 -21.33
CA ASP A 139 6.69 -7.99 -22.52
C ASP A 139 5.17 -7.84 -22.43
N VAL A 140 4.55 -8.20 -21.30
CA VAL A 140 3.11 -8.01 -21.10
C VAL A 140 2.73 -6.52 -21.06
N CYS A 141 3.53 -5.65 -20.44
CA CYS A 141 3.29 -4.21 -20.50
C CYS A 141 3.35 -3.68 -21.93
N SER A 142 4.30 -4.15 -22.74
CA SER A 142 4.43 -3.79 -24.16
C SER A 142 3.24 -4.28 -24.96
N LEU A 143 2.81 -5.52 -24.73
CA LEU A 143 1.65 -6.13 -25.36
C LEU A 143 0.38 -5.33 -25.06
N ILE A 144 0.15 -4.99 -23.80
CA ILE A 144 -1.01 -4.18 -23.40
C ILE A 144 -1.01 -2.82 -24.10
N LYS A 145 0.12 -2.10 -24.08
CA LYS A 145 0.25 -0.78 -24.72
C LYS A 145 0.07 -0.84 -26.25
N THR A 146 0.50 -1.92 -26.86
CA THR A 146 0.42 -2.13 -28.31
C THR A 146 -0.99 -2.46 -28.76
N HIS A 147 -1.72 -3.25 -27.97
CA HIS A 147 -3.05 -3.74 -28.36
C HIS A 147 -4.20 -2.89 -27.83
N PHE A 148 -4.06 -2.22 -26.69
CA PHE A 148 -5.17 -1.52 -26.03
C PHE A 148 -4.88 -0.04 -25.81
N LYS A 149 -5.90 0.80 -26.00
CA LYS A 149 -5.87 2.20 -25.54
C LYS A 149 -6.07 2.22 -24.02
N ALA A 150 -4.99 2.03 -23.29
CA ALA A 150 -4.94 2.05 -21.84
C ALA A 150 -4.33 3.35 -21.31
N LEU A 151 -4.81 3.82 -20.16
CA LEU A 151 -4.22 4.93 -19.42
C LEU A 151 -4.14 4.63 -17.93
N THR A 152 -3.18 5.28 -17.28
CA THR A 152 -3.04 5.32 -15.83
C THR A 152 -3.38 6.72 -15.34
N ASN A 153 -3.94 6.82 -14.14
CA ASN A 153 -4.36 8.10 -13.56
C ASN A 153 -4.16 8.11 -12.04
N ALA A 154 -4.55 9.20 -11.38
CA ALA A 154 -4.46 9.37 -9.93
C ALA A 154 -5.15 8.28 -9.08
N THR A 155 -6.05 7.49 -9.68
CA THR A 155 -6.76 6.38 -9.02
C THR A 155 -6.19 5.01 -9.36
N THR A 156 -5.29 4.92 -10.35
CA THR A 156 -4.58 3.67 -10.63
C THR A 156 -3.40 3.52 -9.68
N GLY A 157 -3.34 2.41 -8.98
CA GLY A 157 -2.23 1.96 -8.18
C GLY A 157 -1.31 1.03 -8.97
N PHE A 158 -0.06 0.98 -8.54
CA PHE A 158 0.82 -0.13 -8.84
C PHE A 158 1.02 -0.92 -7.55
N MET A 159 0.57 -2.17 -7.52
CA MET A 159 0.77 -3.03 -6.35
C MET A 159 1.89 -4.02 -6.60
N PHE A 160 2.76 -4.18 -5.62
CA PHE A 160 3.82 -5.17 -5.63
C PHE A 160 3.63 -6.12 -4.47
N THR A 161 3.56 -7.41 -4.77
CA THR A 161 3.42 -8.45 -3.77
C THR A 161 4.68 -9.29 -3.73
N SER A 162 5.48 -9.21 -2.67
CA SER A 162 6.62 -10.12 -2.51
C SER A 162 6.21 -11.32 -1.68
N GLY A 163 6.38 -12.52 -2.25
CA GLY A 163 6.31 -13.78 -1.52
C GLY A 163 7.71 -14.13 -1.00
N MET A 164 7.86 -14.14 0.32
CA MET A 164 9.09 -14.58 0.99
C MET A 164 8.84 -15.91 1.70
N ALA A 165 9.83 -16.79 1.69
CA ALA A 165 9.98 -17.76 2.76
C ALA A 165 10.60 -17.04 3.97
N ILE A 166 9.87 -16.11 4.60
CA ILE A 166 10.37 -15.45 5.80
C ILE A 166 10.55 -16.53 6.86
N SER A 167 11.78 -16.93 7.12
CA SER A 167 12.08 -17.86 8.19
C SER A 167 11.99 -17.14 9.55
N GLY A 168 10.76 -17.02 10.05
CA GLY A 168 10.47 -16.69 11.44
C GLY A 168 10.18 -15.20 11.76
N SER A 169 9.84 -14.97 13.03
CA SER A 169 9.37 -13.69 13.59
C SER A 169 10.39 -12.54 13.55
N THR A 170 11.67 -12.83 13.30
CA THR A 170 12.76 -11.85 13.34
C THR A 170 12.75 -10.93 12.13
N SER A 171 12.60 -11.47 10.92
CA SER A 171 12.67 -10.64 9.70
C SER A 171 11.44 -9.73 9.56
N MET A 172 10.31 -10.10 10.16
CA MET A 172 9.11 -9.26 10.17
C MET A 172 9.26 -8.01 11.01
N THR A 173 9.86 -8.16 12.19
CA THR A 173 10.22 -7.05 13.06
C THR A 173 11.16 -6.08 12.34
N LEU A 174 12.20 -6.59 11.68
CA LEU A 174 13.17 -5.79 10.93
C LEU A 174 12.51 -5.08 9.74
N LEU A 175 11.66 -5.76 8.99
CA LEU A 175 10.95 -5.15 7.86
C LEU A 175 10.05 -3.99 8.28
N ARG A 176 9.37 -4.12 9.43
CA ARG A 176 8.45 -3.09 9.91
C ARG A 176 9.20 -1.90 10.53
N SER A 177 10.33 -2.13 11.21
CA SER A 177 11.23 -1.05 11.64
C SER A 177 11.85 -0.32 10.46
N TRP A 178 12.25 -1.06 9.42
CA TRP A 178 12.75 -0.49 8.17
C TRP A 178 11.73 0.47 7.57
N ARG A 179 10.49 -0.02 7.37
CA ARG A 179 9.37 0.79 6.86
C ARG A 179 9.25 2.09 7.64
N SER A 180 9.21 2.02 8.96
CA SER A 180 9.06 3.23 9.80
C SER A 180 10.22 4.22 9.61
N SER A 181 11.42 3.74 9.36
CA SER A 181 12.64 4.57 9.30
C SER A 181 12.86 5.20 7.92
N ILE A 182 12.31 4.58 6.87
CA ILE A 182 12.56 5.00 5.49
C ILE A 182 11.29 5.39 4.73
N SER A 183 10.11 5.35 5.37
CA SER A 183 8.83 5.69 4.72
C SER A 183 8.82 7.10 4.16
N SER A 184 9.46 8.06 4.84
CA SER A 184 9.66 9.41 4.29
C SER A 184 10.44 9.29 2.99
N ARG A 185 11.68 8.80 3.02
CA ARG A 185 12.55 8.60 1.85
C ARG A 185 11.87 7.88 0.68
N LEU A 186 11.14 6.79 0.90
CA LEU A 186 10.41 6.11 -0.18
C LEU A 186 9.32 6.98 -0.81
N SER A 187 8.70 7.86 -0.02
CA SER A 187 7.67 8.78 -0.53
C SER A 187 8.22 9.77 -1.57
N SER A 188 9.51 10.11 -1.51
CA SER A 188 10.14 10.97 -2.51
C SER A 188 10.20 10.37 -3.92
N LEU A 189 9.98 9.06 -4.09
CA LEU A 189 9.95 8.41 -5.40
C LEU A 189 8.58 8.50 -6.10
N HIS A 190 7.58 9.09 -5.44
CA HIS A 190 6.18 9.09 -5.88
C HIS A 190 5.57 10.49 -5.81
N PHE A 191 4.74 10.83 -6.78
CA PHE A 191 4.02 12.10 -6.79
C PHE A 191 2.75 11.97 -5.94
N THR A 192 2.84 12.32 -4.66
CA THR A 192 1.73 12.57 -3.69
C THR A 192 0.35 11.95 -3.97
N HIS A 193 0.29 10.66 -4.30
CA HIS A 193 -0.92 9.85 -4.17
C HIS A 193 -0.86 9.09 -2.85
N THR A 194 -0.84 9.83 -1.74
CA THR A 194 -1.03 9.22 -0.43
C THR A 194 -2.50 8.82 -0.32
N ILE A 195 -2.80 7.56 -0.63
CA ILE A 195 -4.04 6.95 -0.18
C ILE A 195 -4.06 7.09 1.35
N VAL A 196 -5.14 7.73 1.80
CA VAL A 196 -5.51 8.07 3.17
C VAL A 196 -4.85 7.20 4.25
N GLY A 197 -4.10 7.83 5.18
CA GLY A 197 -3.87 7.26 6.52
C GLY A 197 -2.44 6.89 6.92
N VAL A 198 -1.42 7.64 6.51
CA VAL A 198 -0.10 7.54 7.17
C VAL A 198 -0.15 8.36 8.47
N ILE A 199 -0.11 7.68 9.62
CA ILE A 199 0.15 8.33 10.91
C ILE A 199 1.66 8.59 11.00
N PRO A 200 2.10 9.85 11.21
CA PRO A 200 3.51 10.18 11.49
C PRO A 200 3.96 9.53 12.80
N MET A 201 5.12 8.86 12.81
CA MET A 201 5.61 8.03 13.91
C MET A 201 6.82 8.62 14.65
N ALA A 202 7.29 9.83 14.32
CA ALA A 202 8.52 10.41 14.89
C ALA A 202 8.55 10.42 16.44
N GLY A 203 7.42 10.67 17.10
CA GLY A 203 7.33 10.66 18.56
C GLY A 203 7.49 9.26 19.20
N ALA A 204 7.05 8.21 18.51
CA ALA A 204 7.17 6.83 18.98
C ALA A 204 8.55 6.24 18.66
N PHE A 205 9.22 6.71 17.60
CA PHE A 205 10.49 6.16 17.11
C PHE A 205 11.70 6.54 17.99
N ALA A 206 11.75 7.77 18.54
CA ALA A 206 12.82 8.17 19.46
C ALA A 206 12.78 7.37 20.77
N VAL A 207 11.59 7.15 21.34
CA VAL A 207 11.37 6.30 22.53
C VAL A 207 11.70 4.83 22.23
N LEU A 208 11.43 4.39 21.00
CA LEU A 208 11.75 3.05 20.50
C LEU A 208 13.26 2.82 20.49
N VAL A 209 14.05 3.71 19.89
CA VAL A 209 15.51 3.55 19.78
C VAL A 209 16.21 3.53 21.15
N THR A 210 15.77 4.35 22.10
CA THR A 210 16.33 4.31 23.47
C THR A 210 15.99 2.99 24.20
N SER A 211 14.82 2.40 23.93
CA SER A 211 14.40 1.09 24.46
C SER A 211 15.09 -0.07 23.72
N VAL A 212 15.39 0.10 22.43
CA VAL A 212 16.08 -0.83 21.52
C VAL A 212 17.54 -1.02 21.93
N LEU A 213 18.25 0.07 22.23
CA LEU A 213 19.67 0.04 22.62
C LEU A 213 19.91 -0.67 23.97
N ASN A 214 18.89 -0.76 24.82
CA ASN A 214 18.98 -1.34 26.16
C ASN A 214 18.37 -2.76 26.29
N SER A 215 17.91 -3.37 25.18
CA SER A 215 17.20 -4.65 25.21
C SER A 215 18.03 -5.81 24.64
N SER A 216 17.87 -7.01 25.19
CA SER A 216 18.44 -8.23 24.59
C SER A 216 17.83 -8.51 23.21
N LYS A 217 18.59 -9.17 22.32
CA LYS A 217 18.19 -9.50 20.93
C LYS A 217 16.81 -10.20 20.84
N CYS A 218 16.42 -10.95 21.87
CA CYS A 218 15.11 -11.61 21.94
C CYS A 218 13.98 -10.62 22.32
N MET A 219 14.18 -9.76 23.32
CA MET A 219 13.20 -8.74 23.74
C MET A 219 12.93 -7.68 22.67
N LEU A 220 13.97 -7.29 21.93
CA LEU A 220 13.85 -6.35 20.83
C LEU A 220 12.98 -6.89 19.67
N ARG A 221 13.07 -8.21 19.41
CA ARG A 221 12.23 -8.90 18.44
C ARG A 221 10.74 -8.85 18.82
N TYR A 222 10.42 -9.00 20.10
CA TYR A 222 9.05 -8.90 20.61
C TYR A 222 8.53 -7.45 20.62
N LYS A 223 9.34 -6.47 21.06
CA LYS A 223 8.93 -5.04 21.12
C LYS A 223 8.57 -4.46 19.74
N LEU A 224 9.32 -4.81 18.71
CA LEU A 224 9.05 -4.37 17.34
C LEU A 224 7.90 -5.15 16.67
N ALA A 225 7.62 -6.39 17.10
CA ALA A 225 6.48 -7.16 16.61
C ALA A 225 5.16 -6.60 17.18
N ASP A 226 5.13 -6.25 18.47
CA ASP A 226 3.94 -5.85 19.21
C ASP A 226 3.40 -4.44 18.82
N ILE A 227 4.30 -3.48 18.60
CA ILE A 227 3.97 -2.11 18.11
C ILE A 227 3.27 -2.16 16.74
N VAL A 228 3.55 -3.20 15.95
CA VAL A 228 3.05 -3.32 14.59
C VAL A 228 1.86 -4.29 14.49
N HIS A 229 1.68 -5.17 15.47
CA HIS A 229 0.50 -6.03 15.58
C HIS A 229 -0.76 -5.28 16.02
N THR A 230 -0.61 -4.17 16.75
CA THR A 230 -1.72 -3.53 17.49
C THR A 230 -2.47 -2.42 16.76
N THR A 231 -2.02 -1.92 15.60
CA THR A 231 -2.56 -0.65 15.06
C THR A 231 -3.01 -0.60 13.60
N PHE A 232 -2.75 -1.60 12.73
CA PHE A 232 -3.12 -1.44 11.31
C PHE A 232 -3.60 -2.75 10.63
N ASN A 233 -4.90 -2.80 10.32
CA ASN A 233 -5.40 -3.61 9.22
C ASN A 233 -5.09 -2.85 7.93
N GLY A 234 -3.85 -2.98 7.42
CA GLY A 234 -3.29 -2.21 6.29
C GLY A 234 -4.01 -2.36 4.95
N LYS A 235 -5.24 -2.88 4.94
CA LYS A 235 -6.10 -3.09 3.76
C LYS A 235 -6.34 -1.80 2.95
N ASN A 236 -6.20 -0.63 3.56
CA ASN A 236 -6.36 0.67 2.90
C ASN A 236 -5.10 1.55 2.98
N GLY A 237 -3.95 1.00 3.38
CA GLY A 237 -2.71 1.76 3.53
C GLY A 237 -1.72 1.49 2.39
N ASN A 238 -0.65 2.28 2.34
CA ASN A 238 0.47 2.11 1.40
C ASN A 238 1.17 0.74 1.49
N TYR A 239 0.91 -0.03 2.55
CA TYR A 239 1.45 -1.36 2.76
C TYR A 239 0.40 -2.25 3.41
N ASN A 240 0.21 -3.45 2.87
CA ASN A 240 -0.67 -4.46 3.41
C ASN A 240 0.15 -5.70 3.81
N PHE A 241 0.14 -5.97 5.11
CA PHE A 241 0.84 -7.11 5.73
C PHE A 241 -0.13 -8.24 6.12
N ASN A 242 -1.38 -8.22 5.65
CA ASN A 242 -2.36 -9.24 6.02
C ASN A 242 -1.94 -10.63 5.53
N GLY A 243 -1.24 -10.73 4.39
CA GLY A 243 -0.64 -11.97 3.90
C GLY A 243 0.43 -12.58 4.82
N ILE A 244 0.85 -11.87 5.87
CA ILE A 244 1.77 -12.35 6.91
C ILE A 244 1.03 -12.70 8.21
N LYS A 245 -0.17 -12.17 8.46
CA LYS A 245 -0.91 -12.51 9.69
C LYS A 245 -1.31 -13.99 9.74
N ASP A 246 -1.39 -14.64 8.58
CA ASP A 246 -1.63 -16.08 8.42
C ASP A 246 -0.39 -16.97 8.63
N VAL A 247 0.71 -16.45 9.18
CA VAL A 247 1.87 -17.27 9.58
C VAL A 247 1.51 -18.30 10.66
N GLY A 248 0.40 -18.10 11.39
CA GLY A 248 -0.22 -19.12 12.27
C GLY A 248 -1.18 -20.09 11.56
N LEU A 249 -1.57 -19.81 10.31
CA LEU A 249 -2.60 -20.52 9.55
C LEU A 249 -2.11 -20.88 8.13
N LYS A 250 -1.10 -21.76 8.04
CA LYS A 250 -0.81 -22.57 6.83
C LYS A 250 -0.60 -21.83 5.49
N ALA A 251 -0.31 -20.53 5.43
CA ALA A 251 0.04 -19.89 4.16
C ALA A 251 1.42 -20.37 3.69
N GLU A 252 1.49 -21.13 2.58
CA GLU A 252 2.75 -21.68 2.05
C GLU A 252 3.78 -20.60 1.64
N ARG A 253 3.31 -19.37 1.39
CA ARG A 253 4.12 -18.20 1.04
C ARG A 253 3.48 -16.92 1.61
N PRO A 254 3.92 -16.42 2.79
CA PRO A 254 3.43 -15.15 3.30
C PRO A 254 3.83 -14.02 2.36
N THR A 255 2.92 -13.07 2.16
CA THR A 255 3.10 -11.96 1.22
C THR A 255 3.07 -10.60 1.90
N ILE A 256 3.92 -9.69 1.39
CA ILE A 256 3.88 -8.27 1.70
C ILE A 256 3.44 -7.56 0.43
N GLU A 257 2.41 -6.75 0.54
CA GLU A 257 1.88 -5.96 -0.56
C GLU A 257 2.23 -4.49 -0.35
N PHE A 258 2.88 -3.89 -1.35
CA PHE A 258 3.32 -2.50 -1.38
C PHE A 258 2.45 -1.77 -2.40
N ARG A 259 1.76 -0.70 -1.97
CA ARG A 259 0.76 0.05 -2.76
C ARG A 259 1.11 1.52 -2.92
N GLN A 260 2.34 1.91 -2.58
CA GLN A 260 2.76 3.30 -2.53
C GLN A 260 3.10 3.87 -3.91
N HIS A 261 3.38 3.03 -4.90
CA HIS A 261 3.85 3.47 -6.19
C HIS A 261 2.69 3.96 -7.07
N ASP A 262 2.87 5.11 -7.70
CA ASP A 262 1.92 5.68 -8.66
C ASP A 262 1.61 4.68 -9.78
N GLY A 263 0.35 4.56 -10.20
CA GLY A 263 0.00 3.75 -11.36
C GLY A 263 0.79 4.19 -12.60
N THR A 264 1.34 3.22 -13.32
CA THR A 264 2.16 3.45 -14.51
C THR A 264 2.09 2.26 -15.47
N MET A 265 2.24 2.52 -16.77
CA MET A 265 2.46 1.50 -17.82
C MET A 265 3.88 1.57 -18.41
N ASP A 266 4.77 2.35 -17.79
CA ASP A 266 6.20 2.32 -18.08
C ASP A 266 6.80 1.06 -17.44
N SER A 267 7.08 0.08 -18.30
CA SER A 267 7.65 -1.21 -17.93
C SER A 267 9.01 -1.08 -17.25
N GLU A 268 9.82 -0.08 -17.61
CA GLU A 268 11.12 0.09 -16.99
C GLU A 268 10.96 0.65 -15.58
N ARG A 269 10.08 1.64 -15.38
CA ARG A 269 9.75 2.15 -14.05
C ARG A 269 9.23 1.04 -13.13
N ILE A 270 8.35 0.18 -13.67
CA ILE A 270 7.81 -0.99 -12.97
C ILE A 270 8.93 -1.93 -12.52
N VAL A 271 9.83 -2.31 -13.44
CA VAL A 271 10.93 -3.24 -13.12
C VAL A 271 11.92 -2.63 -12.14
N GLN A 272 12.26 -1.36 -12.28
CA GLN A 272 13.16 -0.67 -11.34
C GLN A 272 12.56 -0.60 -9.93
N TRP A 273 11.25 -0.41 -9.83
CA TRP A 273 10.57 -0.46 -8.54
C TRP A 273 10.53 -1.87 -7.94
N VAL A 274 10.27 -2.90 -8.74
CA VAL A 274 10.37 -4.32 -8.32
C VAL A 274 11.79 -4.63 -7.80
N GLN A 275 12.83 -4.26 -8.56
CA GLN A 275 14.22 -4.46 -8.17
C GLN A 275 14.58 -3.71 -6.89
N LEU A 276 14.09 -2.47 -6.72
CA LEU A 276 14.27 -1.68 -5.51
C LEU A 276 13.68 -2.39 -4.29
N LEU A 277 12.42 -2.83 -4.38
CA LEU A 277 11.74 -3.48 -3.26
C LEU A 277 12.36 -4.83 -2.91
N VAL A 278 12.61 -5.70 -3.89
CA VAL A 278 13.28 -6.98 -3.64
C VAL A 278 14.70 -6.79 -3.13
N GLY A 279 15.44 -5.83 -3.69
CA GLY A 279 16.79 -5.46 -3.24
C GLY A 279 16.81 -4.99 -1.79
N THR A 280 15.84 -4.17 -1.42
CA THR A 280 15.63 -3.72 -0.04
C THR A 280 15.34 -4.88 0.90
N LEU A 281 14.45 -5.80 0.50
CA LEU A 281 14.15 -6.99 1.30
C LEU A 281 15.38 -7.91 1.47
N LYS A 282 16.16 -8.09 0.40
CA LYS A 282 17.43 -8.84 0.42
C LYS A 282 18.44 -8.17 1.35
N TYR A 283 18.54 -6.85 1.34
CA TYR A 283 19.40 -6.13 2.27
C TYR A 283 18.99 -6.42 3.72
N ILE A 284 17.71 -6.25 4.06
CA ILE A 284 17.19 -6.50 5.42
C ILE A 284 17.40 -7.96 5.87
N GLU A 285 17.24 -8.93 4.97
CA GLU A 285 17.40 -10.34 5.29
C GLU A 285 18.87 -10.75 5.51
N ASN A 286 19.81 -10.15 4.78
CA ASN A 286 21.21 -10.56 4.78
C ASN A 286 22.11 -9.67 5.66
N GLU A 287 21.67 -8.47 6.03
CA GLU A 287 22.47 -7.55 6.82
C GLU A 287 22.69 -8.10 8.25
N ASP A 288 23.90 -7.87 8.78
CA ASP A 288 24.16 -8.24 10.16
C ASP A 288 23.26 -7.42 11.09
N TYR A 289 22.62 -8.10 12.04
CA TYR A 289 21.67 -7.48 12.96
C TYR A 289 22.26 -6.26 13.70
N SER A 290 23.54 -6.30 14.08
CA SER A 290 24.19 -5.18 14.78
C SER A 290 24.49 -4.01 13.85
N ALA A 291 24.82 -4.28 12.59
CA ALA A 291 24.97 -3.25 11.56
C ALA A 291 23.61 -2.59 11.28
N TYR A 292 22.57 -3.40 11.09
CA TYR A 292 21.21 -2.93 10.86
C TYR A 292 20.67 -2.07 12.01
N VAL A 293 20.81 -2.49 13.26
CA VAL A 293 20.37 -1.70 14.43
C VAL A 293 21.16 -0.40 14.54
N ARG A 294 22.48 -0.42 14.29
CA ARG A 294 23.29 0.81 14.28
C ARG A 294 22.85 1.78 13.20
N PHE A 295 22.55 1.27 12.00
CA PHE A 295 22.00 2.08 10.92
C PHE A 295 20.68 2.74 11.35
N LEU A 296 19.71 1.96 11.84
CA LEU A 296 18.44 2.51 12.31
C LEU A 296 18.60 3.54 13.43
N SER A 297 19.52 3.30 14.36
CA SER A 297 19.79 4.23 15.47
C SER A 297 20.38 5.53 14.95
N THR A 298 21.30 5.46 13.99
CA THR A 298 21.90 6.64 13.36
C THR A 298 20.84 7.49 12.66
N ILE A 299 19.94 6.86 11.90
CA ILE A 299 18.82 7.56 11.26
C ILE A 299 17.91 8.21 12.30
N ALA A 300 17.56 7.50 13.37
CA ALA A 300 16.70 8.03 14.43
C ALA A 300 17.32 9.25 15.13
N ASP A 301 18.62 9.22 15.38
CA ASP A 301 19.34 10.30 16.05
C ASP A 301 19.46 11.55 15.16
N GLN A 302 19.50 11.36 13.83
CA GLN A 302 19.59 12.44 12.85
C GLN A 302 18.22 12.98 12.40
N GLU A 303 17.15 12.18 12.45
CA GLU A 303 15.81 12.57 12.02
C GLU A 303 15.14 13.51 13.05
N LYS A 304 15.38 14.81 12.91
CA LYS A 304 14.89 15.85 13.84
C LYS A 304 13.37 16.07 13.78
N TRP A 305 12.77 15.87 12.61
CA TRP A 305 11.34 15.99 12.36
C TRP A 305 10.98 15.39 10.99
N GLU A 306 9.70 15.08 10.79
CA GLU A 306 9.16 14.59 9.51
C GLU A 306 8.00 15.45 9.04
N LYS A 307 7.79 15.50 7.72
CA LYS A 307 6.63 16.18 7.12
C LYS A 307 5.36 15.37 7.37
N THR A 308 4.28 16.05 7.74
CA THR A 308 3.01 15.38 8.11
C THR A 308 1.82 15.79 7.25
N GLY A 309 1.97 16.82 6.40
CA GLY A 309 0.87 17.34 5.59
C GLY A 309 -0.21 18.06 6.40
N ASP A 310 0.07 18.45 7.64
CA ASP A 310 -0.88 19.14 8.53
C ASP A 310 -1.01 20.66 8.25
N GLY A 311 -0.32 21.15 7.21
CA GLY A 311 -0.25 22.55 6.83
C GLY A 311 0.80 23.36 7.60
N LYS A 312 1.57 22.75 8.51
CA LYS A 312 2.63 23.41 9.30
C LYS A 312 4.03 22.95 8.92
N ASP A 313 4.18 22.17 7.86
CA ASP A 313 5.49 21.67 7.44
C ASP A 313 6.44 22.82 7.07
N GLY A 314 5.95 23.88 6.42
CA GLY A 314 6.78 25.05 6.09
C GLY A 314 7.26 25.84 7.32
N GLU A 315 6.44 25.95 8.36
CA GLU A 315 6.86 26.58 9.63
C GLU A 315 7.93 25.73 10.32
N ARG A 316 7.74 24.40 10.36
CA ARG A 316 8.72 23.48 10.94
C ARG A 316 10.02 23.44 10.16
N GLU A 317 9.97 23.51 8.84
CA GLU A 317 11.16 23.57 8.00
C GLU A 317 11.93 24.89 8.21
N ALA A 318 11.22 26.01 8.36
CA ALA A 318 11.84 27.29 8.70
C ALA A 318 12.50 27.31 10.09
N GLU A 319 11.91 26.60 11.07
CA GLU A 319 12.44 26.50 12.44
C GLU A 319 13.58 25.48 12.57
N LYS A 320 13.42 24.30 11.97
CA LYS A 320 14.26 23.11 12.23
C LYS A 320 15.19 22.74 11.07
N GLY A 321 15.08 23.43 9.94
CA GLY A 321 15.76 23.08 8.70
C GLY A 321 15.06 21.96 7.92
N PRO A 322 15.63 21.54 6.77
CA PRO A 322 15.06 20.46 5.96
C PRO A 322 15.00 19.14 6.75
N THR A 323 14.13 18.24 6.31
CA THR A 323 14.11 16.88 6.86
C THR A 323 15.37 16.12 6.44
N LEU A 324 15.75 15.09 7.21
CA LEU A 324 16.90 14.24 6.85
C LEU A 324 16.70 13.58 5.47
N ALA A 325 15.45 13.31 5.09
CA ALA A 325 15.09 12.75 3.79
C ALA A 325 15.15 13.75 2.61
N ASP A 326 15.14 15.06 2.88
CA ASP A 326 15.19 16.13 1.86
C ASP A 326 16.60 16.68 1.61
N ASP A 327 17.57 16.44 2.51
CA ASP A 327 18.90 17.07 2.45
C ASP A 327 20.05 16.12 2.83
N GLU A 328 20.24 15.85 4.12
CA GLU A 328 21.46 15.17 4.63
C GLU A 328 21.56 13.67 4.28
N PHE A 329 20.43 12.97 4.09
CA PHE A 329 20.42 11.56 3.72
C PHE A 329 19.17 11.19 2.87
N PRO A 330 19.16 11.63 1.59
CA PRO A 330 18.05 11.41 0.66
C PRO A 330 17.93 9.93 0.25
N ILE A 331 16.85 9.61 -0.45
CA ILE A 331 16.60 8.25 -0.95
C ILE A 331 17.75 7.72 -1.83
N ILE A 332 18.41 8.57 -2.61
CA ILE A 332 19.51 8.16 -3.50
C ILE A 332 20.72 7.66 -2.71
N ASP A 333 21.07 8.38 -1.63
CA ASP A 333 22.17 7.98 -0.74
C ASP A 333 21.82 6.71 0.03
N LEU A 334 20.56 6.56 0.45
CA LEU A 334 20.06 5.31 1.03
C LEU A 334 20.21 4.14 0.03
N LEU A 335 19.80 4.33 -1.23
CA LEU A 335 19.90 3.28 -2.25
C LEU A 335 21.36 2.89 -2.51
N HIS A 336 22.29 3.84 -2.58
CA HIS A 336 23.72 3.53 -2.65
C HIS A 336 24.20 2.77 -1.41
N TYR A 337 23.79 3.20 -0.22
CA TYR A 337 24.16 2.56 1.05
C TYR A 337 23.76 1.08 1.10
N ILE A 338 22.55 0.74 0.65
CA ILE A 338 22.06 -0.65 0.62
C ILE A 338 22.47 -1.44 -0.64
N GLY A 339 23.38 -0.89 -1.45
CA GLY A 339 23.94 -1.56 -2.63
C GLY A 339 23.04 -1.54 -3.88
N LEU A 340 22.01 -0.71 -3.93
CA LEU A 340 21.09 -0.54 -5.05
C LEU A 340 21.50 0.62 -5.96
N SER A 341 22.75 0.60 -6.42
CA SER A 341 23.34 1.71 -7.19
C SER A 341 22.69 1.89 -8.57
N GLU A 342 22.17 0.82 -9.18
CA GLU A 342 21.42 0.92 -10.45
C GLU A 342 20.11 1.68 -10.25
N GLN A 343 19.36 1.33 -9.21
CA GLN A 343 18.09 2.00 -8.88
C GLN A 343 18.37 3.45 -8.43
N ALA A 344 19.45 3.68 -7.69
CA ALA A 344 19.91 5.04 -7.34
C ALA A 344 20.13 5.86 -8.61
N ALA A 345 20.86 5.33 -9.59
CA ALA A 345 21.09 6.02 -10.87
C ALA A 345 19.80 6.24 -11.66
N TYR A 346 18.89 5.26 -11.70
CA TYR A 346 17.61 5.37 -12.40
C TYR A 346 16.69 6.46 -11.81
N PHE A 347 16.62 6.54 -10.48
CA PHE A 347 15.71 7.46 -9.78
C PHE A 347 16.32 8.84 -9.50
N ASN A 348 17.62 9.05 -9.70
CA ASN A 348 18.33 10.27 -9.31
C ASN A 348 17.70 11.59 -9.83
N ASP A 349 17.13 11.56 -11.03
CA ASP A 349 16.44 12.68 -11.68
C ASP A 349 14.90 12.62 -11.56
N LYS A 350 14.38 11.64 -10.82
CA LYS A 350 12.95 11.32 -10.65
C LYS A 350 12.50 11.40 -9.18
N VAL A 351 13.31 12.04 -8.34
CA VAL A 351 12.98 12.29 -6.93
C VAL A 351 12.17 13.58 -6.82
N TYR A 352 11.01 13.49 -6.19
CA TYR A 352 10.19 14.63 -5.83
C TYR A 352 10.64 15.15 -4.46
N LYS A 353 10.72 16.48 -4.30
CA LYS A 353 10.77 17.06 -2.96
C LYS A 353 9.54 16.61 -2.18
N HIS A 354 9.69 16.32 -0.90
CA HIS A 354 8.57 15.98 -0.05
C HIS A 354 7.67 17.21 0.13
N ASP A 355 6.80 17.51 -0.81
CA ASP A 355 5.76 18.53 -0.67
C ASP A 355 4.45 17.79 -0.41
N ILE A 356 4.20 17.39 0.84
CA ILE A 356 2.94 16.76 1.21
C ILE A 356 1.87 17.87 1.18
N PRO A 357 0.92 17.86 0.21
CA PRO A 357 -0.08 18.91 0.16
C PRO A 357 -0.89 18.89 1.46
N PRO A 358 -1.36 20.06 1.95
CA PRO A 358 -2.18 20.11 3.15
C PRO A 358 -3.37 19.17 2.99
N GLN A 359 -3.40 18.09 3.76
CA GLN A 359 -4.51 17.15 3.65
C GLN A 359 -5.76 17.88 4.14
N LYS A 360 -6.74 18.10 3.25
CA LYS A 360 -8.10 18.39 3.70
C LYS A 360 -8.48 17.24 4.61
N ARG A 361 -8.68 17.51 5.91
CA ARG A 361 -9.01 16.49 6.93
C ARG A 361 -9.94 15.46 6.31
N CYS A 362 -9.40 14.31 5.91
CA CYS A 362 -10.24 13.17 5.66
C CYS A 362 -10.86 12.90 7.02
N VAL A 363 -12.18 12.88 7.10
CA VAL A 363 -12.88 12.46 8.31
C VAL A 363 -12.30 11.10 8.63
N GLN A 364 -11.40 11.03 9.62
CA GLN A 364 -10.77 9.78 10.03
C GLN A 364 -11.90 8.78 10.19
N THR A 365 -11.95 7.77 9.31
CA THR A 365 -12.80 6.61 9.55
C THR A 365 -12.32 6.08 10.88
N ARG A 366 -13.19 6.21 11.90
CA ARG A 366 -12.84 5.93 13.29
C ARG A 366 -12.11 4.59 13.32
N TYR A 367 -10.85 4.63 13.73
CA TYR A 367 -10.27 3.46 14.36
C TYR A 367 -11.16 3.17 15.56
N THR A 368 -12.03 2.17 15.44
CA THR A 368 -12.68 1.62 16.61
C THR A 368 -11.56 0.94 17.36
N SER A 369 -10.93 1.65 18.31
CA SER A 369 -10.32 0.93 19.42
C SER A 369 -11.41 0.00 19.93
N GLY A 370 -11.09 -1.23 20.34
CA GLY A 370 -12.06 -2.17 20.91
C GLY A 370 -12.71 -1.65 22.21
N VAL A 371 -12.69 -0.35 22.44
CA VAL A 371 -13.20 0.41 23.56
C VAL A 371 -14.26 1.37 23.01
N ASP A 372 -15.48 1.15 23.43
CA ASP A 372 -16.65 1.90 23.02
C ASP A 372 -16.92 3.04 24.03
N TRP A 373 -16.63 4.26 23.59
CA TRP A 373 -16.65 5.46 24.41
C TRP A 373 -18.05 6.06 24.53
N LYS A 374 -18.61 6.09 25.75
CA LYS A 374 -20.00 6.54 25.96
C LYS A 374 -20.22 8.00 25.60
N TYR A 375 -19.21 8.86 25.77
CA TYR A 375 -19.30 10.28 25.44
C TYR A 375 -19.48 10.52 23.92
N GLU A 376 -19.08 9.58 23.08
CA GLU A 376 -19.27 9.66 21.62
C GLU A 376 -20.72 9.42 21.19
N ARG A 377 -21.56 8.83 22.05
CA ARG A 377 -22.98 8.54 21.80
C ARG A 377 -23.95 9.45 22.54
N GLY A 378 -23.44 10.26 23.47
CA GLY A 378 -24.22 11.20 24.27
C GLY A 378 -24.33 12.61 23.67
N PRO A 379 -24.97 13.56 24.39
CA PRO A 379 -25.09 14.97 23.98
C PRO A 379 -23.74 15.65 23.69
N ALA A 380 -22.69 15.25 24.44
CA ALA A 380 -21.32 15.70 24.21
C ALA A 380 -20.79 15.27 22.83
N GLY A 381 -21.12 14.06 22.36
CA GLY A 381 -20.74 13.56 21.03
C GLY A 381 -21.43 14.30 19.88
N ALA A 382 -22.59 14.91 20.14
CA ALA A 382 -23.32 15.75 19.18
C ALA A 382 -22.72 17.15 19.05
N ASN A 383 -22.02 17.66 20.07
CA ASN A 383 -21.32 18.94 20.02
C ASN A 383 -19.82 18.79 20.37
N ARG A 384 -19.04 18.48 19.34
CA ARG A 384 -17.58 18.26 19.45
C ARG A 384 -16.79 19.49 19.86
N GLU A 385 -17.37 20.67 19.76
CA GLU A 385 -16.72 21.91 20.17
C GLU A 385 -16.90 22.19 21.67
N SER A 386 -17.76 21.42 22.35
CA SER A 386 -17.93 21.54 23.80
C SER A 386 -16.64 21.20 24.55
N ASP A 387 -16.40 21.92 25.65
CA ASP A 387 -15.26 21.67 26.53
C ASP A 387 -15.31 20.26 27.15
N GLU A 388 -16.52 19.73 27.37
CA GLU A 388 -16.75 18.38 27.86
C GLU A 388 -16.25 17.33 26.86
N TYR A 389 -16.59 17.47 25.57
CA TYR A 389 -16.10 16.58 24.52
C TYR A 389 -14.59 16.68 24.37
N LYS A 390 -14.03 17.90 24.28
CA LYS A 390 -12.58 18.12 24.14
C LYS A 390 -11.79 17.54 25.31
N ARG A 391 -12.31 17.66 26.54
CA ARG A 391 -11.70 17.07 27.73
C ARG A 391 -11.76 15.55 27.70
N ALA A 392 -12.92 14.96 27.39
CA ALA A 392 -13.08 13.51 27.29
C ALA A 392 -12.20 12.92 26.18
N ASP A 393 -12.11 13.58 25.04
CA ASP A 393 -11.28 13.17 23.90
C ASP A 393 -9.78 13.21 24.23
N LYS A 394 -9.32 14.26 24.92
CA LYS A 394 -7.95 14.34 25.42
C LYS A 394 -7.64 13.21 26.41
N LEU A 395 -8.56 12.90 27.32
CA LEU A 395 -8.40 11.81 28.28
C LEU A 395 -8.46 10.43 27.61
N ARG A 396 -9.24 10.26 26.53
CA ARG A 396 -9.21 9.07 25.68
C ARG A 396 -7.81 8.85 25.11
N HIS A 397 -7.19 9.88 24.53
CA HIS A 397 -5.85 9.75 23.96
C HIS A 397 -4.83 9.30 25.02
N ILE A 398 -4.86 9.92 26.20
CA ILE A 398 -4.00 9.52 27.33
C ILE A 398 -4.31 8.08 27.77
N TYR A 399 -5.59 7.69 27.83
CA TYR A 399 -5.99 6.32 28.17
C TYR A 399 -5.41 5.30 27.18
N GLU A 400 -5.52 5.55 25.87
CA GLU A 400 -4.99 4.65 24.85
C GLU A 400 -3.46 4.60 24.90
N ASP A 401 -2.78 5.73 25.10
CA ASP A 401 -1.33 5.78 25.30
C ASP A 401 -0.89 4.96 26.53
N MET A 402 -1.63 5.06 27.63
CA MET A 402 -1.37 4.31 28.85
C MET A 402 -1.71 2.81 28.70
N ARG A 403 -2.74 2.47 27.94
CA ARG A 403 -3.08 1.08 27.62
C ARG A 403 -1.99 0.41 26.79
N VAL A 404 -1.46 1.13 25.80
CA VAL A 404 -0.27 0.72 25.04
C VAL A 404 0.93 0.56 25.96
N ALA A 405 1.16 1.51 26.87
CA ALA A 405 2.23 1.42 27.87
C ALA A 405 2.08 0.22 28.83
N ARG A 406 0.84 -0.19 29.18
CA ARG A 406 0.55 -1.38 30.02
C ARG A 406 0.88 -2.67 29.32
N LEU A 407 0.44 -2.78 28.07
CA LEU A 407 0.74 -3.94 27.23
C LEU A 407 2.27 -4.07 27.09
N ALA A 408 2.97 -2.94 26.94
CA ALA A 408 4.43 -2.89 26.95
C ALA A 408 5.06 -3.20 28.33
N SER A 409 4.43 -2.84 29.46
CA SER A 409 5.00 -3.06 30.81
C SER A 409 4.97 -4.51 31.27
N ARG A 410 4.02 -5.32 30.74
CA ARG A 410 3.98 -6.79 30.90
C ARG A 410 5.22 -7.48 30.30
N ILE A 411 6.03 -6.76 29.53
CA ILE A 411 7.25 -7.23 28.86
C ILE A 411 8.52 -6.82 29.65
N GLY A 412 8.40 -5.98 30.70
CA GLY A 412 9.48 -5.61 31.63
C GLY A 412 9.39 -6.33 32.98
N ASP A 413 10.07 -5.84 34.03
CA ASP A 413 10.05 -6.39 35.40
C ASP A 413 8.72 -6.15 36.16
N GLY A 414 7.63 -5.87 35.43
CA GLY A 414 6.25 -5.92 35.93
C GLY A 414 5.86 -4.83 36.94
N LYS A 415 6.69 -3.82 37.18
CA LYS A 415 6.46 -2.81 38.23
C LYS A 415 5.47 -1.69 37.88
N TRP A 416 4.96 -1.66 36.65
CA TRP A 416 4.07 -0.59 36.20
C TRP A 416 2.63 -1.06 36.15
N ASN A 417 1.75 -0.36 36.88
CA ASN A 417 0.33 -0.67 37.00
C ASN A 417 -0.51 0.45 36.37
N PHE A 418 -1.45 0.07 35.51
CA PHE A 418 -2.43 0.98 34.90
C PHE A 418 -3.82 0.41 35.12
N ASP A 419 -4.57 1.14 35.94
CA ASP A 419 -5.96 0.87 36.22
C ASP A 419 -6.81 1.51 35.11
N GLU A 420 -7.25 0.66 34.18
CA GLU A 420 -8.13 1.03 33.08
C GLU A 420 -9.51 1.47 33.57
N ASP A 421 -9.93 1.02 34.74
CA ASP A 421 -11.26 1.28 35.27
C ASP A 421 -11.24 2.46 36.27
N ALA A 422 -10.11 3.18 36.34
CA ALA A 422 -9.95 4.33 37.22
C ALA A 422 -10.99 5.43 36.89
N PRO A 423 -11.60 6.08 37.90
CA PRO A 423 -12.68 7.05 37.69
C PRO A 423 -12.31 8.30 36.86
N LEU A 424 -11.01 8.51 36.61
CA LEU A 424 -10.53 9.66 35.85
C LEU A 424 -10.75 9.48 34.34
N TRP A 425 -10.93 8.25 33.87
CA TRP A 425 -11.10 7.95 32.45
C TRP A 425 -12.54 8.21 32.00
N PRO A 426 -12.75 8.64 30.74
CA PRO A 426 -14.09 8.76 30.21
C PRO A 426 -14.80 7.41 30.26
N ALA A 427 -16.11 7.42 30.52
CA ALA A 427 -16.88 6.19 30.62
C ALA A 427 -16.81 5.41 29.30
N HIS A 428 -16.43 4.13 29.38
CA HIS A 428 -16.20 3.27 28.22
C HIS A 428 -16.68 1.84 28.47
N LEU A 429 -16.81 1.08 27.39
CA LEU A 429 -17.10 -0.36 27.41
C LEU A 429 -16.02 -1.08 26.61
N LYS A 430 -15.46 -2.15 27.16
CA LYS A 430 -14.47 -2.98 26.45
C LYS A 430 -15.25 -4.00 25.62
N ASN A 431 -15.02 -4.05 24.32
CA ASN A 431 -15.56 -5.10 23.45
C ASN A 431 -14.72 -6.36 23.67
N LEU A 432 -15.29 -7.31 24.43
CA LEU A 432 -14.67 -8.57 24.84
C LEU A 432 -14.40 -9.56 23.68
N GLU A 433 -14.80 -9.25 22.44
CA GLU A 433 -14.62 -10.16 21.30
C GLU A 433 -13.19 -10.19 20.74
N PHE A 434 -12.31 -9.30 21.21
CA PHE A 434 -10.88 -9.35 20.88
C PHE A 434 -10.08 -9.73 22.13
N VAL A 435 -9.73 -11.01 22.22
CA VAL A 435 -8.77 -11.67 23.13
C VAL A 435 -9.37 -12.29 24.40
N GLU A 436 -9.68 -13.60 24.31
CA GLU A 436 -9.43 -14.60 25.36
C GLU A 436 -9.44 -16.02 24.76
N GLU A 437 -8.46 -16.32 23.89
CA GLU A 437 -8.08 -17.71 23.56
C GLU A 437 -6.56 -17.87 23.75
N SER A 438 -6.11 -17.82 25.01
CA SER A 438 -4.79 -18.34 25.37
C SER A 438 -4.68 -18.73 26.85
N GLU A 439 -5.78 -19.15 27.47
CA GLU A 439 -5.74 -19.93 28.71
C GLU A 439 -5.99 -21.40 28.36
N GLY A 440 -4.97 -22.02 27.76
CA GLY A 440 -4.86 -23.46 27.60
C GLY A 440 -3.48 -23.87 28.10
N GLU A 441 -3.46 -24.53 29.26
CA GLU A 441 -2.27 -24.99 29.96
C GLU A 441 -1.30 -25.77 29.05
N MET A 442 -0.03 -25.32 29.02
CA MET A 442 1.13 -26.21 28.99
C MET A 442 2.38 -25.50 29.50
#